data_AF-A0A7W0TEY8-F1
#
_entry.id   AF-A0A7W0TEY8-F1
#
_cell.length_a   1.000
_cell.length_b   1.000
_cell.length_c   1.000
_cell.angle_alpha   90.00
_cell.angle_beta   90.00
_cell.angle_gamma   90.00
#
_symmetry.space_group_name_H-M   'P 1'
#
loop_
_entity.id
_entity.type
_entity.pdbx_description
1 polymer ?
#
loop_
_entity_poly.entity_id
_entity_poly.type
_entity_poly.pdbx_seq_one_letter_code
_entity_poly.pdbx_strand_id
1 'polypeptide(L)'
;MAVVSRDDAWPLRAALLVRHIDADVPIVATIFDPATGRELEQTIGNIAITSLADIVGPTLAGPCLGDDLAAVLGGDHPTGLRCNGGEVELAPLPEVRARRARALVTAVLKPFDRSAGLVFFGAVGLALILVAETIGAALVLDQALVDSFYGAVKTLVTVDPNPDVQDGPKWFKVVISLSMIVALLFAAAFTGGLVERLIGRNLTGLMGRNAVPRSDHVVVVGLGQVGLRLCILLRECGISVVALDDQPDGENVGHARQLGIPVVIGRGADPSLLRRLSLDRAIALAAVTADDLENIKVALAARAESGDLRIVLRAGSNAIGGETKSLERLGHVRDVHRIGAVYIAGLTLGTAAAHVVVEGDTAHLRDADGALSRCEYPVAG
;
A
#
# COMPACT_ATOMS: atom_id res chain seq x y z
N MET A 1 4.39 -36.57 6.21
CA MET A 1 3.47 -36.36 5.07
C MET A 1 3.32 -34.87 4.81
N ALA A 2 3.41 -34.42 3.55
CA ALA A 2 3.12 -33.03 3.17
C ALA A 2 1.80 -32.95 2.40
N VAL A 3 0.95 -31.99 2.76
CA VAL A 3 -0.27 -31.66 2.02
C VAL A 3 -0.22 -30.19 1.62
N VAL A 4 -0.19 -29.96 0.31
CA VAL A 4 -0.11 -28.62 -0.28
C VAL A 4 -1.37 -28.37 -1.09
N SER A 5 -2.07 -27.29 -0.77
CA SER A 5 -3.29 -26.87 -1.49
C SER A 5 -3.36 -25.35 -1.54
N ARG A 6 -4.11 -24.83 -2.51
CA ARG A 6 -4.48 -23.40 -2.57
C ARG A 6 -5.68 -23.05 -1.70
N ASP A 7 -6.45 -24.05 -1.27
CA ASP A 7 -7.60 -23.94 -0.38
C ASP A 7 -7.25 -24.59 0.96
N ASP A 8 -7.58 -23.91 2.07
CA ASP A 8 -7.30 -24.34 3.44
C ASP A 8 -8.16 -25.56 3.87
N ALA A 9 -9.31 -25.79 3.23
CA ALA A 9 -10.22 -26.86 3.61
C ALA A 9 -9.67 -28.27 3.33
N TRP A 10 -8.91 -28.45 2.24
CA TRP A 10 -8.37 -29.75 1.86
C TRP A 10 -7.17 -30.20 2.70
N PRO A 11 -6.12 -29.38 2.92
CA PRO A 11 -5.02 -29.68 3.82
C PRO A 11 -5.49 -30.04 5.21
N LEU A 12 -6.49 -29.31 5.72
CA LEU A 12 -7.11 -29.58 7.01
C LEU A 12 -7.73 -30.99 7.06
N ARG A 13 -8.59 -31.33 6.08
CA ARG A 13 -9.22 -32.66 6.03
C ARG A 13 -8.20 -33.78 5.91
N ALA A 14 -7.21 -33.61 5.05
CA ALA A 14 -6.15 -34.59 4.87
C ALA A 14 -5.30 -34.77 6.14
N ALA A 15 -4.94 -33.67 6.82
CA ALA A 15 -4.20 -33.71 8.07
C ALA A 15 -4.98 -34.46 9.17
N LEU A 16 -6.29 -34.18 9.30
CA LEU A 16 -7.15 -34.86 10.26
C LEU A 16 -7.32 -36.36 9.95
N LEU A 17 -7.47 -36.72 8.68
CA LEU A 17 -7.56 -38.13 8.26
C LEU A 17 -6.28 -38.89 8.57
N VAL A 18 -5.12 -38.30 8.29
CA VAL A 18 -3.82 -38.92 8.57
C VAL A 18 -3.63 -39.07 10.08
N ARG A 19 -3.95 -38.03 10.85
CA ARG A 19 -3.85 -38.09 12.31
C ARG A 19 -4.81 -39.11 12.94
N HIS A 20 -5.96 -39.36 12.31
CA HIS A 20 -6.88 -40.42 12.73
C HIS A 20 -6.30 -41.82 12.48
N ILE A 21 -5.48 -41.99 11.44
CA ILE A 21 -4.86 -43.28 11.09
C ILE A 21 -3.59 -43.51 11.90
N ASP A 22 -2.73 -42.50 12.04
CA ASP A 22 -1.46 -42.58 12.75
C ASP A 22 -1.17 -41.27 13.47
N ALA A 23 -1.07 -41.34 14.80
CA ALA A 23 -0.86 -40.19 15.67
C ALA A 23 0.58 -39.66 15.64
N ASP A 24 1.56 -40.47 15.23
CA ASP A 24 2.99 -40.13 15.34
C ASP A 24 3.59 -39.63 14.02
N VAL A 25 2.86 -39.72 12.91
CA VAL A 25 3.34 -39.22 11.62
C VAL A 25 3.53 -37.70 11.68
N PRO A 26 4.71 -37.16 11.32
CA PRO A 26 4.90 -35.73 11.17
C PRO A 26 4.11 -35.22 9.96
N ILE A 27 3.29 -34.20 10.17
CA ILE A 27 2.42 -33.62 9.14
C ILE A 27 2.90 -32.19 8.85
N VAL A 28 3.16 -31.89 7.58
CA VAL A 28 3.37 -30.53 7.09
C VAL A 28 2.14 -30.13 6.28
N ALA A 29 1.41 -29.12 6.73
CA ALA A 29 0.18 -28.65 6.09
C ALA A 29 0.31 -27.18 5.69
N THR A 30 -0.13 -26.86 4.48
CA THR A 30 -0.22 -25.46 4.06
C THR A 30 -1.58 -24.87 4.43
N ILE A 31 -1.62 -23.91 5.35
CA ILE A 31 -2.83 -23.18 5.76
C ILE A 31 -2.51 -21.70 5.74
N PHE A 32 -3.33 -20.91 5.05
CA PHE A 32 -3.11 -19.47 4.94
C PHE A 32 -3.64 -18.70 6.15
N ASP A 33 -4.84 -19.02 6.65
CA ASP A 33 -5.38 -18.31 7.81
C ASP A 33 -4.53 -18.54 9.08
N PRO A 34 -3.85 -17.50 9.62
CA PRO A 34 -2.98 -17.64 10.77
C PRO A 34 -3.73 -18.00 12.06
N ALA A 35 -5.03 -17.70 12.14
CA ALA A 35 -5.84 -18.06 13.30
C ALA A 35 -6.15 -19.56 13.29
N THR A 36 -6.68 -20.06 12.17
CA THR A 36 -6.91 -21.50 11.96
C THR A 36 -5.62 -22.31 12.12
N GLY A 37 -4.49 -21.82 11.60
CA GLY A 37 -3.19 -22.46 11.78
C GLY A 37 -2.79 -22.61 13.26
N ARG A 38 -2.81 -21.53 14.03
CA ARG A 38 -2.44 -21.60 15.46
C ARG A 38 -3.34 -22.52 16.28
N GLU A 39 -4.64 -22.53 15.99
CA GLU A 39 -5.59 -23.43 16.67
C GLU A 39 -5.27 -24.90 16.37
N LEU A 40 -4.91 -25.20 15.12
CA LEU A 40 -4.52 -26.54 14.71
C LEU A 40 -3.20 -27.00 15.32
N GLU A 41 -2.19 -26.13 15.40
CA GLU A 41 -0.92 -26.46 16.07
C GLU A 41 -1.11 -26.74 17.57
N GLN A 42 -2.02 -26.00 18.23
CA GLN A 42 -2.33 -26.21 19.65
C GLN A 42 -3.14 -27.49 19.90
N THR A 43 -3.98 -27.87 18.94
CA THR A 43 -4.89 -29.02 19.08
C THR A 43 -4.26 -30.33 18.59
N ILE A 44 -3.46 -30.26 17.54
CA ILE A 44 -2.84 -31.40 16.88
C ILE A 44 -1.34 -31.36 17.15
N GLY A 45 -0.86 -32.21 18.06
CA GLY A 45 0.58 -32.38 18.27
C GLY A 45 1.29 -32.90 17.00
N ASN A 46 2.58 -32.56 16.85
CA ASN A 46 3.43 -33.02 15.74
C ASN A 46 2.93 -32.58 14.33
N ILE A 47 2.44 -31.34 14.22
CA ILE A 47 2.08 -30.70 12.96
C ILE A 47 2.91 -29.43 12.76
N ALA A 48 3.41 -29.20 11.55
CA ALA A 48 4.04 -27.96 11.14
C ALA A 48 3.11 -27.26 10.14
N ILE A 49 2.63 -26.07 10.49
CA ILE A 49 1.73 -25.30 9.64
C ILE A 49 2.50 -24.14 9.03
N THR A 50 2.38 -23.99 7.73
CA THR A 50 3.01 -22.91 6.98
C THR A 50 2.04 -22.42 5.91
N SER A 51 2.30 -21.29 5.27
CA SER A 51 1.58 -20.92 4.05
C SER A 51 2.57 -20.67 2.93
N LEU A 52 2.16 -20.87 1.67
CA LEU A 52 3.03 -20.52 0.55
C LEU A 52 3.39 -19.03 0.59
N ALA A 53 2.46 -18.18 1.03
CA ALA A 53 2.68 -16.75 1.18
C ALA A 53 3.72 -16.40 2.26
N ASP A 54 3.75 -17.13 3.38
CA ASP A 54 4.74 -16.97 4.45
C ASP A 54 6.13 -17.43 4.02
N ILE A 55 6.20 -18.51 3.25
CA ILE A 55 7.48 -19.05 2.76
C ILE A 55 8.13 -18.06 1.78
N VAL A 56 7.33 -17.47 0.89
CA VAL A 56 7.86 -16.68 -0.24
C VAL A 56 7.87 -15.17 0.01
N GLY A 57 7.04 -14.67 0.92
CA GLY A 57 6.96 -13.26 1.29
C GLY A 57 8.32 -12.63 1.60
N PRO A 58 9.15 -13.22 2.47
CA PRO A 58 10.51 -12.78 2.76
C PRO A 58 11.37 -12.57 1.50
N THR A 59 11.37 -13.55 0.59
CA THR A 59 12.20 -13.56 -0.62
C THR A 59 11.72 -12.62 -1.72
N LEU A 60 10.43 -12.24 -1.68
CA LEU A 60 9.87 -11.17 -2.50
C LEU A 60 10.14 -9.78 -1.88
N ALA A 61 10.11 -9.66 -0.55
CA ALA A 61 10.32 -8.40 0.15
C ALA A 61 11.77 -7.90 0.11
N GLY A 62 12.77 -8.79 0.16
CA GLY A 62 14.18 -8.43 0.08
C GLY A 62 14.50 -7.53 -1.11
N PRO A 63 14.27 -8.00 -2.34
CA PRO A 63 14.49 -7.20 -3.53
C PRO A 63 13.67 -5.89 -3.53
N CYS A 64 12.47 -5.86 -2.94
CA CYS A 64 11.72 -4.60 -2.83
C CYS A 64 12.45 -3.52 -2.02
N LEU A 65 13.33 -3.90 -1.10
CA LEU A 65 14.05 -2.99 -0.20
C LEU A 65 15.48 -2.69 -0.66
N GLY A 66 16.18 -3.65 -1.26
CA GLY A 66 17.54 -3.49 -1.77
C GLY A 66 17.85 -4.51 -2.87
N ASP A 67 18.61 -4.13 -3.89
CA ASP A 67 18.99 -5.05 -4.98
C ASP A 67 19.91 -6.19 -4.51
N ASP A 68 20.60 -5.96 -3.40
CA ASP A 68 21.51 -6.87 -2.73
C ASP A 68 20.82 -7.72 -1.64
N LEU A 69 19.57 -7.43 -1.31
CA LEU A 69 18.81 -8.17 -0.29
C LEU A 69 18.08 -9.35 -0.93
N ALA A 70 18.50 -10.56 -0.56
CA ALA A 70 17.89 -11.79 -1.02
C ALA A 70 16.52 -12.05 -0.37
N ALA A 71 16.38 -11.75 0.92
CA ALA A 71 15.14 -11.89 1.68
C ALA A 71 15.09 -10.92 2.87
N VAL A 72 13.93 -10.81 3.52
CA VAL A 72 13.72 -10.00 4.74
C VAL A 72 12.99 -10.81 5.79
N LEU A 73 13.52 -10.78 7.01
CA LEU A 73 12.86 -11.34 8.17
C LEU A 73 12.00 -10.28 8.85
N GLY A 74 10.73 -10.61 9.07
CA GLY A 74 9.82 -9.82 9.91
C GLY A 74 10.09 -10.02 11.40
N GLY A 75 9.31 -9.34 12.25
CA GLY A 75 9.42 -9.38 13.71
C GLY A 75 9.64 -7.99 14.33
N ASP A 76 9.96 -7.94 15.62
CA ASP A 76 10.17 -6.68 16.36
C ASP A 76 11.32 -5.84 15.78
N HIS A 77 12.33 -6.51 15.22
CA HIS A 77 13.49 -5.90 14.59
C HIS A 77 13.69 -6.50 13.18
N PRO A 78 12.96 -5.97 12.18
CA PRO A 78 13.03 -6.50 10.83
C PRO A 78 14.44 -6.34 10.26
N THR A 79 14.96 -7.43 9.70
CA THR A 79 16.37 -7.54 9.28
C THR A 79 16.45 -8.10 7.87
N GLY A 80 17.34 -7.53 7.05
CA GLY A 80 17.60 -8.02 5.70
C GLY A 80 18.54 -9.22 5.71
N LEU A 81 18.42 -10.06 4.70
CA LEU A 81 19.33 -11.16 4.43
C LEU A 81 20.03 -10.90 3.10
N ARG A 82 21.36 -10.87 3.13
CA ARG A 82 22.20 -10.86 1.92
C ARG A 82 22.79 -12.24 1.73
N CYS A 83 22.85 -12.69 0.50
CA CYS A 83 23.56 -13.92 0.16
C CYS A 83 24.82 -13.52 -0.61
N ASN A 84 25.97 -13.98 -0.17
CA ASN A 84 27.25 -13.70 -0.80
C ASN A 84 28.03 -15.01 -0.97
N GLY A 85 27.96 -15.61 -2.16
CA GLY A 85 28.72 -16.83 -2.46
C GLY A 85 28.27 -18.04 -1.65
N GLY A 86 26.97 -18.12 -1.33
CA GLY A 86 26.36 -19.21 -0.55
C GLY A 86 26.37 -19.01 0.98
N GLU A 87 27.02 -17.95 1.50
CA GLU A 87 26.87 -17.53 2.90
C GLU A 87 25.77 -16.46 3.02
N VAL A 88 24.85 -16.62 3.98
CA VAL A 88 23.81 -15.63 4.26
C VAL A 88 24.22 -14.78 5.45
N GLU A 89 24.38 -13.49 5.21
CA GLU A 89 24.71 -12.49 6.22
C GLU A 89 23.46 -11.66 6.59
N LEU A 90 23.35 -11.32 7.86
CA LEU A 90 22.35 -10.35 8.33
C LEU A 90 22.79 -8.95 7.91
N ALA A 91 21.92 -8.26 7.18
CA ALA A 91 22.14 -6.89 6.73
C ALA A 91 21.12 -5.95 7.38
N PRO A 92 21.57 -4.75 7.83
CA PRO A 92 20.65 -3.73 8.29
C PRO A 92 19.74 -3.30 7.14
N LEU A 93 18.46 -3.13 7.42
CA LEU A 93 17.54 -2.55 6.45
C LEU A 93 17.92 -1.08 6.18
N PRO A 94 17.83 -0.61 4.93
CA PRO A 94 18.13 0.78 4.60
C PRO A 94 17.30 1.72 5.49
N GLU A 95 17.91 2.76 6.08
CA GLU A 95 17.28 3.62 7.09
C GLU A 95 16.03 4.36 6.56
N VAL A 96 14.84 3.74 6.70
CA VAL A 96 13.55 4.31 6.27
C VAL A 96 13.10 5.49 7.15
N ARG A 97 13.67 5.63 8.36
CA ARG A 97 13.23 6.62 9.37
C ARG A 97 13.42 8.07 8.94
N ALA A 98 14.48 8.40 8.21
CA ALA A 98 14.73 9.77 7.74
C ALA A 98 13.72 10.25 6.66
N ARG A 99 13.10 9.30 5.94
CA ARG A 99 12.15 9.60 4.85
C ARG A 99 10.72 9.85 5.34
N ARG A 100 10.30 9.23 6.45
CA ARG A 100 8.98 9.47 7.09
C ARG A 100 8.78 10.92 7.56
N ALA A 101 9.79 11.52 8.19
CA ALA A 101 9.71 12.92 8.62
C ALA A 101 9.54 13.86 7.42
N ARG A 102 10.23 13.57 6.32
CA ARG A 102 10.16 14.35 5.09
C ARG A 102 8.80 14.19 4.41
N ALA A 103 8.24 12.98 4.37
CA ALA A 103 6.92 12.68 3.80
C ALA A 103 5.76 13.31 4.60
N LEU A 104 5.83 13.27 5.94
CA LEU A 104 4.86 13.95 6.80
C LEU A 104 4.89 15.47 6.61
N VAL A 105 6.09 16.05 6.53
CA VAL A 105 6.29 17.50 6.31
C VAL A 105 5.82 17.92 4.91
N THR A 106 6.04 17.11 3.89
CA THR A 106 5.56 17.40 2.52
C THR A 106 4.06 17.20 2.36
N ALA A 107 3.43 16.29 3.10
CA ALA A 107 1.97 16.11 3.12
C ALA A 107 1.25 17.32 3.77
N VAL A 108 1.87 17.97 4.75
CA VAL A 108 1.33 19.17 5.41
C VAL A 108 1.52 20.43 4.54
N LEU A 109 2.59 20.52 3.75
CA LEU A 109 2.98 21.75 3.04
C LEU A 109 2.53 21.83 1.56
N LYS A 110 1.99 20.76 0.97
CA LYS A 110 1.51 20.76 -0.42
C LYS A 110 0.08 20.22 -0.53
N PRO A 111 -0.96 21.06 -0.39
CA PRO A 111 -2.33 20.68 -0.75
C PRO A 111 -2.45 20.64 -2.28
N PHE A 112 -2.00 19.54 -2.89
CA PHE A 112 -2.13 19.30 -4.33
C PHE A 112 -3.31 18.37 -4.65
N ASP A 113 -4.50 18.78 -4.20
CA ASP A 113 -5.78 18.34 -4.76
C ASP A 113 -6.58 19.61 -5.11
N ARG A 114 -7.12 19.69 -6.35
CA ARG A 114 -7.87 20.87 -6.82
C ARG A 114 -9.04 21.23 -5.88
N SER A 115 -9.66 20.22 -5.27
CA SER A 115 -10.72 20.37 -4.27
C SER A 115 -10.24 20.96 -2.95
N ALA A 116 -9.06 20.54 -2.45
CA ALA A 116 -8.46 21.11 -1.24
C ALA A 116 -8.05 22.58 -1.45
N GLY A 117 -7.52 22.91 -2.63
CA GLY A 117 -7.26 24.29 -3.03
C GLY A 117 -8.53 25.14 -3.02
N LEU A 118 -9.62 24.66 -3.63
CA LEU A 118 -10.92 25.36 -3.67
C LEU A 118 -11.47 25.65 -2.26
N VAL A 119 -11.44 24.67 -1.35
CA VAL A 119 -11.87 24.87 0.05
C VAL A 119 -10.98 25.90 0.76
N PHE A 120 -9.66 25.78 0.64
CA PHE A 120 -8.73 26.66 1.32
C PHE A 120 -8.84 28.11 0.82
N PHE A 121 -8.74 28.32 -0.50
CA PHE A 121 -8.86 29.66 -1.09
C PHE A 121 -10.27 30.25 -0.92
N GLY A 122 -11.31 29.40 -0.99
CA GLY A 122 -12.68 29.80 -0.67
C GLY A 122 -12.82 30.31 0.76
N ALA A 123 -12.33 29.55 1.76
CA ALA A 123 -12.40 29.94 3.16
C ALA A 123 -11.58 31.21 3.46
N VAL A 124 -10.36 31.31 2.93
CA VAL A 124 -9.51 32.49 3.10
C VAL A 124 -10.16 33.72 2.45
N GLY A 125 -10.72 33.59 1.25
CA GLY A 125 -11.41 34.68 0.56
C GLY A 125 -12.64 35.18 1.33
N LEU A 126 -13.48 34.27 1.84
CA LEU A 126 -14.63 34.63 2.68
C LEU A 126 -14.20 35.34 3.97
N ALA A 127 -13.14 34.87 4.63
CA ALA A 127 -12.62 35.51 5.84
C ALA A 127 -12.09 36.92 5.56
N LEU A 128 -11.37 37.12 4.46
CA LEU A 128 -10.86 38.43 4.06
C LEU A 128 -12.00 39.41 3.76
N ILE A 129 -13.06 38.96 3.07
CA ILE A 129 -14.23 39.80 2.79
C ILE A 129 -14.95 40.17 4.10
N LEU A 130 -15.18 39.19 4.98
CA LEU A 130 -15.82 39.43 6.27
C LEU A 130 -15.07 40.49 7.09
N VAL A 131 -13.74 40.40 7.15
CA VAL A 131 -12.89 41.38 7.84
C VAL A 131 -12.93 42.74 7.15
N ALA A 132 -12.81 42.77 5.82
CA ALA A 132 -12.83 44.02 5.05
C ALA A 132 -14.17 44.75 5.16
N GLU A 133 -15.29 44.04 5.11
CA GLU A 133 -16.63 44.61 5.30
C GLU A 133 -16.85 45.08 6.74
N THR A 134 -16.41 44.30 7.74
CA THR A 134 -16.51 44.69 9.16
C THR A 134 -15.76 45.99 9.43
N ILE A 135 -14.50 46.09 8.96
CA ILE A 135 -13.68 47.29 9.12
C ILE A 135 -14.26 48.45 8.29
N GLY A 136 -14.67 48.19 7.05
CA GLY A 136 -15.26 49.19 6.16
C GLY A 136 -16.55 49.79 6.72
N ALA A 137 -17.45 48.96 7.24
CA ALA A 137 -18.68 49.43 7.86
C ALA A 137 -18.41 50.19 9.16
N ALA A 138 -17.50 49.70 10.02
CA ALA A 138 -17.17 50.40 11.27
C ALA A 138 -16.57 51.79 11.01
N LEU A 139 -15.71 51.94 10.00
CA LEU A 139 -15.07 53.21 9.66
C LEU A 139 -15.97 54.17 8.88
N VAL A 140 -16.80 53.67 7.97
CA VAL A 140 -17.59 54.51 7.05
C VAL A 140 -18.96 54.86 7.63
N LEU A 141 -19.57 53.96 8.42
CA LEU A 141 -20.89 54.15 9.03
C LEU A 141 -20.80 54.54 10.52
N ASP A 142 -19.59 54.63 11.09
CA ASP A 142 -19.32 54.99 12.49
C ASP A 142 -20.06 54.07 13.49
N GLN A 143 -20.09 52.77 13.17
CA GLN A 143 -20.77 51.74 13.94
C GLN A 143 -19.83 51.05 14.93
N ALA A 144 -20.39 50.52 16.01
CA ALA A 144 -19.65 49.62 16.88
C ALA A 144 -19.18 48.38 16.09
N LEU A 145 -17.96 47.91 16.38
CA LEU A 145 -17.36 46.76 15.69
C LEU A 145 -18.25 45.51 15.69
N VAL A 146 -19.04 45.32 16.76
CA VAL A 146 -19.97 44.18 16.88
C VAL A 146 -21.12 44.30 15.89
N ASP A 147 -21.68 45.50 15.71
CA ASP A 147 -22.80 45.75 14.80
C ASP A 147 -22.35 45.66 13.33
N SER A 148 -21.15 46.17 13.04
CA SER A 148 -20.53 46.03 11.71
C SER A 148 -20.19 44.57 11.39
N PHE A 149 -19.71 43.81 12.36
CA PHE A 149 -19.46 42.37 12.19
C PHE A 149 -20.77 41.61 11.95
N TYR A 150 -21.80 41.87 12.75
CA TYR A 150 -23.13 41.28 12.56
C TYR A 150 -23.71 41.63 11.18
N GLY A 151 -23.54 42.88 10.74
CA GLY A 151 -23.88 43.34 9.39
C GLY A 151 -23.16 42.58 8.28
N ALA A 152 -21.84 42.42 8.38
CA ALA A 152 -21.02 41.70 7.42
C ALA A 152 -21.34 40.19 7.37
N VAL A 153 -21.66 39.57 8.51
CA VAL A 153 -22.13 38.17 8.56
C VAL A 153 -23.45 38.01 7.80
N LYS A 154 -24.41 38.92 7.94
CA LYS A 154 -25.66 38.88 7.18
C LYS A 154 -25.39 38.91 5.68
N THR A 155 -24.56 39.84 5.23
CA THR A 155 -24.12 39.94 3.83
C THR A 155 -23.46 38.64 3.33
N LEU A 156 -22.56 38.05 4.13
CA LEU A 156 -21.85 36.81 3.80
C LEU A 156 -22.78 35.60 3.65
N VAL A 157 -23.80 35.49 4.51
CA VAL A 157 -24.80 34.41 4.50
C VAL A 157 -25.93 34.70 3.51
N THR A 158 -25.82 35.78 2.72
CA THR A 158 -26.84 36.24 1.75
C THR A 158 -28.19 36.59 2.38
N VAL A 159 -28.17 36.91 3.68
CA VAL A 159 -29.32 37.46 4.41
C VAL A 159 -29.24 38.98 4.32
N ASP A 160 -30.40 39.62 4.23
CA ASP A 160 -30.59 41.07 4.07
C ASP A 160 -29.41 41.93 4.62
N PRO A 161 -28.74 42.73 3.76
CA PRO A 161 -27.53 43.43 4.14
C PRO A 161 -27.78 44.44 5.26
N ASN A 162 -26.70 44.94 5.86
CA ASN A 162 -26.78 45.93 6.92
C ASN A 162 -27.67 47.13 6.48
N PRO A 163 -28.83 47.39 7.14
CA PRO A 163 -29.80 48.40 6.70
C PRO A 163 -29.19 49.80 6.69
N ASP A 164 -28.22 50.06 7.56
CA ASP A 164 -27.54 51.35 7.64
C ASP A 164 -26.69 51.67 6.39
N VAL A 165 -26.40 50.66 5.56
CA VAL A 165 -25.79 50.84 4.23
C VAL A 165 -26.77 51.52 3.27
N GLN A 166 -28.08 51.38 3.47
CA GLN A 166 -29.10 52.03 2.65
C GLN A 166 -29.09 53.55 2.81
N ASP A 167 -28.70 54.06 3.98
CA ASP A 167 -28.57 55.50 4.24
C ASP A 167 -27.13 56.00 4.07
N GLY A 168 -26.17 55.09 3.88
CA GLY A 168 -24.75 55.40 3.71
C GLY A 168 -24.36 56.01 2.35
N PRO A 169 -23.08 56.43 2.22
CA PRO A 169 -22.55 57.05 1.01
C PRO A 169 -22.73 56.19 -0.26
N LYS A 170 -23.05 56.83 -1.40
CA LYS A 170 -23.28 56.12 -2.68
C LYS A 170 -22.09 55.26 -3.12
N TRP A 171 -20.87 55.72 -2.89
CA TRP A 171 -19.66 54.95 -3.24
C TRP A 171 -19.53 53.68 -2.40
N PHE A 172 -19.93 53.73 -1.13
CA PHE A 172 -19.86 52.60 -0.21
C PHE A 172 -20.88 51.52 -0.57
N LYS A 173 -22.07 51.92 -1.02
CA LYS A 173 -23.07 51.00 -1.61
C LYS A 173 -22.51 50.22 -2.79
N VAL A 174 -21.74 50.88 -3.67
CA VAL A 174 -21.09 50.21 -4.82
C VAL A 174 -20.03 49.23 -4.34
N VAL A 175 -19.21 49.61 -3.35
CA VAL A 175 -18.18 48.73 -2.77
C VAL A 175 -18.80 47.47 -2.14
N ILE A 176 -19.84 47.62 -1.31
CA ILE A 176 -20.54 46.47 -0.70
C ILE A 176 -21.23 45.61 -1.75
N SER A 177 -21.83 46.22 -2.77
CA SER A 177 -22.46 45.45 -3.84
C SER A 177 -21.44 44.62 -4.63
N LEU A 178 -20.24 45.15 -4.84
CA LEU A 178 -19.15 44.41 -5.49
C LEU A 178 -18.58 43.32 -4.58
N SER A 179 -18.37 43.61 -3.29
CA SER A 179 -17.90 42.60 -2.33
C SER A 179 -18.89 41.44 -2.19
N MET A 180 -20.20 41.69 -2.25
CA MET A 180 -21.24 40.65 -2.28
C MET A 180 -21.08 39.68 -3.46
N ILE A 181 -20.81 40.21 -4.66
CA ILE A 181 -20.58 39.38 -5.86
C ILE A 181 -19.32 38.52 -5.68
N VAL A 182 -18.25 39.11 -5.15
CA VAL A 182 -17.00 38.38 -4.90
C VAL A 182 -17.18 37.33 -3.78
N ALA A 183 -17.93 37.66 -2.73
CA ALA A 183 -18.28 36.74 -1.66
C ALA A 183 -19.06 35.54 -2.19
N LEU A 184 -20.00 35.77 -3.10
CA LEU A 184 -20.75 34.69 -3.76
C LEU A 184 -19.82 33.74 -4.54
N LEU A 185 -18.81 34.25 -5.24
CA LEU A 185 -17.83 33.42 -5.94
C LEU A 185 -16.99 32.59 -4.98
N PHE A 186 -16.50 33.18 -3.88
CA PHE A 186 -15.75 32.43 -2.86
C PHE A 186 -16.62 31.42 -2.12
N ALA A 187 -17.89 31.76 -1.84
CA ALA A 187 -18.85 30.85 -1.24
C ALA A 187 -19.15 29.67 -2.16
N ALA A 188 -19.29 29.91 -3.46
CA ALA A 188 -19.45 28.84 -4.47
C ALA A 188 -18.20 27.95 -4.56
N ALA A 189 -17.00 28.52 -4.57
CA ALA A 189 -15.75 27.76 -4.55
C ALA A 189 -15.59 26.94 -3.25
N PHE A 190 -15.89 27.53 -2.10
CA PHE A 190 -15.86 26.85 -0.80
C PHE A 190 -16.87 25.71 -0.73
N THR A 191 -18.12 25.98 -1.13
CA THR A 191 -19.21 24.99 -1.12
C THR A 191 -18.94 23.88 -2.12
N GLY A 192 -18.51 24.20 -3.34
CA GLY A 192 -18.12 23.21 -4.35
C GLY A 192 -16.97 22.33 -3.88
N GLY A 193 -15.95 22.92 -3.26
CA GLY A 193 -14.85 22.17 -2.64
C GLY A 193 -15.31 21.30 -1.46
N LEU A 194 -16.24 21.78 -0.63
CA LEU A 194 -16.78 21.03 0.51
C LEU A 194 -17.68 19.88 0.05
N VAL A 195 -18.54 20.12 -0.94
CA VAL A 195 -19.40 19.12 -1.57
C VAL A 195 -18.55 18.06 -2.24
N GLU A 196 -17.54 18.42 -3.04
CA GLU A 196 -16.60 17.45 -3.64
C GLU A 196 -15.89 16.61 -2.56
N ARG A 197 -15.55 17.23 -1.41
CA ARG A 197 -14.92 16.53 -0.28
C ARG A 197 -15.88 15.63 0.51
N LEU A 198 -17.15 16.01 0.63
CA LEU A 198 -18.19 15.24 1.33
C LEU A 198 -18.75 14.12 0.45
N ILE A 199 -18.96 14.38 -0.83
CA ILE A 199 -19.41 13.41 -1.83
C ILE A 199 -18.27 12.48 -2.22
N GLY A 200 -17.03 12.98 -2.33
CA GLY A 200 -15.83 12.16 -2.53
C GLY A 200 -15.63 11.11 -1.43
N ARG A 201 -16.20 11.31 -0.23
CA ARG A 201 -16.22 10.29 0.83
C ARG A 201 -17.20 9.13 0.56
N ASN A 202 -18.21 9.31 -0.29
CA ASN A 202 -19.27 8.33 -0.51
C ASN A 202 -19.43 7.84 -1.98
N LEU A 203 -18.81 8.48 -2.97
CA LEU A 203 -18.93 8.08 -4.39
C LEU A 203 -17.62 7.57 -5.04
N THR A 204 -16.57 7.35 -4.25
CA THR A 204 -15.40 6.60 -4.71
C THR A 204 -15.09 5.43 -3.78
N GLY A 205 -15.89 4.36 -3.88
CA GLY A 205 -15.60 3.04 -3.30
C GLY A 205 -14.31 2.36 -3.81
N LEU A 206 -13.40 3.11 -4.44
CA LEU A 206 -12.16 2.64 -5.07
C LEU A 206 -10.91 3.36 -4.56
N MET A 207 -11.04 4.39 -3.71
CA MET A 207 -9.92 5.04 -3.03
C MET A 207 -10.08 4.86 -1.53
N GLY A 208 -9.41 3.82 -1.02
CA GLY A 208 -9.39 3.49 0.40
C GLY A 208 -9.00 4.69 1.27
N ARG A 209 -9.49 4.68 2.51
CA ARG A 209 -9.45 5.74 3.55
C ARG A 209 -8.06 6.26 3.95
N ASN A 210 -7.00 5.89 3.23
CA ASN A 210 -5.62 6.25 3.48
C ASN A 210 -5.06 6.92 2.22
N ALA A 211 -4.60 8.15 2.37
CA ALA A 211 -3.96 8.88 1.27
C ALA A 211 -2.84 8.02 0.68
N VAL A 212 -2.90 7.77 -0.63
CA VAL A 212 -1.88 7.03 -1.38
C VAL A 212 -0.54 7.75 -1.19
N PRO A 213 0.48 7.11 -0.59
CA PRO A 213 1.84 7.63 -0.51
C PRO A 213 2.34 8.08 -1.89
N ARG A 214 2.97 9.25 -1.94
CA ARG A 214 3.48 9.84 -3.20
C ARG A 214 5.01 9.74 -3.35
N SER A 215 5.70 9.16 -2.36
CA SER A 215 7.15 8.89 -2.39
C SER A 215 7.51 7.82 -1.37
N ASP A 216 8.70 7.21 -1.54
CA ASP A 216 9.29 6.27 -0.57
C ASP A 216 8.34 5.12 -0.20
N HIS A 217 7.67 4.59 -1.22
CA HIS A 217 6.67 3.55 -1.08
C HIS A 217 6.91 2.40 -2.04
N VAL A 218 6.38 1.23 -1.72
CA VAL A 218 6.36 0.07 -2.60
C VAL A 218 4.94 -0.11 -3.13
N VAL A 219 4.82 -0.29 -4.44
CA VAL A 219 3.55 -0.63 -5.09
C VAL A 219 3.48 -2.15 -5.21
N VAL A 220 2.45 -2.78 -4.66
CA VAL A 220 2.22 -4.22 -4.76
C VAL A 220 1.00 -4.46 -5.65
N VAL A 221 1.19 -5.12 -6.78
CA VAL A 221 0.17 -5.44 -7.77
C VAL A 221 -0.27 -6.89 -7.60
N GLY A 222 -1.56 -7.07 -7.30
CA GLY A 222 -2.20 -8.34 -6.94
C GLY A 222 -2.31 -8.50 -5.42
N LEU A 223 -3.53 -8.48 -4.90
CA LEU A 223 -3.89 -8.76 -3.50
C LEU A 223 -4.37 -10.22 -3.33
N GLY A 224 -3.66 -11.18 -3.94
CA GLY A 224 -3.78 -12.57 -3.53
C GLY A 224 -3.12 -12.82 -2.17
N GLN A 225 -3.06 -14.09 -1.74
CA GLN A 225 -2.42 -14.47 -0.47
C GLN A 225 -0.96 -13.98 -0.36
N VAL A 226 -0.18 -14.14 -1.43
CA VAL A 226 1.21 -13.68 -1.50
C VAL A 226 1.30 -12.15 -1.42
N GLY A 227 0.43 -11.44 -2.13
CA GLY A 227 0.46 -9.97 -2.18
C GLY A 227 0.05 -9.31 -0.88
N LEU A 228 -1.01 -9.80 -0.22
CA LEU A 228 -1.40 -9.34 1.10
C LEU A 228 -0.26 -9.55 2.11
N ARG A 229 0.34 -10.75 2.12
CA ARG A 229 1.44 -11.07 3.04
C ARG A 229 2.67 -10.18 2.80
N LEU A 230 3.02 -9.93 1.53
CA LEU A 230 4.08 -9.00 1.16
C LEU A 230 3.80 -7.58 1.67
N CYS A 231 2.56 -7.10 1.54
CA CYS A 231 2.18 -5.78 2.06
C CYS A 231 2.35 -5.68 3.58
N ILE A 232 1.95 -6.72 4.32
CA ILE A 232 2.09 -6.79 5.77
C ILE A 232 3.58 -6.74 6.16
N LEU A 233 4.40 -7.60 5.56
CA LEU A 233 5.83 -7.68 5.86
C LEU A 233 6.57 -6.37 5.57
N LEU A 234 6.28 -5.72 4.44
CA LEU A 234 6.85 -4.42 4.12
C LEU A 234 6.45 -3.32 5.13
N ARG A 235 5.22 -3.35 5.65
CA ARG A 235 4.78 -2.43 6.70
C ARG A 235 5.44 -2.71 8.05
N GLU A 236 5.64 -3.97 8.40
CA GLU A 236 6.44 -4.38 9.58
C GLU A 236 7.87 -3.82 9.46
N CYS A 237 8.44 -3.81 8.25
CA CYS A 237 9.73 -3.17 7.93
C CYS A 237 9.68 -1.62 7.95
N GLY A 238 8.53 -1.02 8.22
CA GLY A 238 8.34 0.42 8.30
C GLY A 238 8.12 1.12 6.95
N ILE A 239 7.99 0.37 5.86
CA ILE A 239 7.82 0.89 4.50
C ILE A 239 6.36 1.26 4.23
N SER A 240 6.15 2.36 3.52
CA SER A 240 4.83 2.72 3.01
C SER A 240 4.48 1.80 1.84
N VAL A 241 3.27 1.22 1.85
CA VAL A 241 2.82 0.30 0.80
C VAL A 241 1.54 0.82 0.17
N VAL A 242 1.42 0.65 -1.14
CA VAL A 242 0.16 0.80 -1.88
C VAL A 242 -0.14 -0.54 -2.53
N ALA A 243 -1.29 -1.09 -2.22
CA ALA A 243 -1.76 -2.29 -2.89
C ALA A 243 -2.64 -1.92 -4.09
N LEU A 244 -2.52 -2.68 -5.16
CA LEU A 244 -3.34 -2.57 -6.34
C LEU A 244 -3.94 -3.93 -6.69
N ASP A 245 -5.23 -3.97 -6.97
CA ASP A 245 -5.92 -5.18 -7.42
C ASP A 245 -7.00 -4.80 -8.44
N ASP A 246 -7.33 -5.71 -9.36
CA ASP A 246 -8.36 -5.45 -10.37
C ASP A 246 -9.76 -5.93 -9.94
N GLN A 247 -9.85 -6.70 -8.85
CA GLN A 247 -11.10 -7.18 -8.25
C GLN A 247 -11.48 -6.31 -7.04
N PRO A 248 -12.49 -5.44 -7.14
CA PRO A 248 -12.93 -4.59 -6.02
C PRO A 248 -13.40 -5.39 -4.80
N ASP A 249 -13.99 -6.56 -5.04
CA ASP A 249 -14.54 -7.47 -4.03
C ASP A 249 -13.62 -8.69 -3.80
N GLY A 250 -12.34 -8.57 -4.16
CA GLY A 250 -11.35 -9.61 -3.89
C GLY A 250 -11.27 -9.94 -2.40
N GLU A 251 -11.08 -11.23 -2.10
CA GLU A 251 -11.09 -11.81 -0.74
C GLU A 251 -10.27 -11.00 0.28
N ASN A 252 -9.08 -10.54 -0.14
CA ASN A 252 -8.13 -9.85 0.73
C ASN A 252 -8.21 -8.32 0.65
N VAL A 253 -9.03 -7.74 -0.23
CA VAL A 253 -9.16 -6.28 -0.35
C VAL A 253 -9.74 -5.69 0.92
N GLY A 254 -10.76 -6.34 1.49
CA GLY A 254 -11.34 -5.96 2.78
C GLY A 254 -10.31 -6.01 3.90
N HIS A 255 -9.51 -7.09 3.95
CA HIS A 255 -8.48 -7.28 4.97
C HIS A 255 -7.37 -6.23 4.88
N ALA A 256 -6.86 -5.96 3.68
CA ALA A 256 -5.86 -4.91 3.45
C ALA A 256 -6.35 -3.53 3.91
N ARG A 257 -7.61 -3.19 3.62
CA ARG A 257 -8.23 -1.92 4.06
C ARG A 257 -8.36 -1.84 5.58
N GLN A 258 -8.75 -2.94 6.25
CA GLN A 258 -8.82 -3.01 7.71
C GLN A 258 -7.46 -2.81 8.38
N LEU A 259 -6.39 -3.34 7.78
CA LEU A 259 -5.01 -3.15 8.22
C LEU A 259 -4.47 -1.74 7.96
N GLY A 260 -5.24 -0.87 7.30
CA GLY A 260 -4.83 0.48 6.95
C GLY A 260 -3.89 0.55 5.74
N ILE A 261 -3.86 -0.48 4.89
CA ILE A 261 -3.13 -0.46 3.62
C ILE A 261 -3.99 0.29 2.58
N PRO A 262 -3.49 1.37 1.94
CA PRO A 262 -4.15 1.97 0.78
C PRO A 262 -4.32 0.93 -0.33
N VAL A 263 -5.55 0.72 -0.79
CA VAL A 263 -5.87 -0.16 -1.92
C VAL A 263 -6.43 0.68 -3.08
N VAL A 264 -5.81 0.54 -4.25
CA VAL A 264 -6.25 1.13 -5.51
C VAL A 264 -6.84 0.02 -6.38
N ILE A 265 -8.06 0.21 -6.86
CA ILE A 265 -8.70 -0.76 -7.74
C ILE A 265 -8.50 -0.36 -9.20
N GLY A 266 -7.98 -1.29 -9.99
CA GLY A 266 -7.74 -1.13 -11.42
C GLY A 266 -6.73 -2.13 -11.95
N ARG A 267 -6.55 -2.16 -13.27
CA ARG A 267 -5.59 -3.06 -13.92
C ARG A 267 -4.17 -2.56 -13.72
N GLY A 268 -3.27 -3.45 -13.32
CA GLY A 268 -1.89 -3.09 -13.01
C GLY A 268 -1.06 -2.65 -14.22
N ALA A 269 -1.46 -3.07 -15.42
CA ALA A 269 -0.81 -2.66 -16.67
C ALA A 269 -1.36 -1.35 -17.27
N ASP A 270 -2.30 -0.66 -16.61
CA ASP A 270 -2.86 0.61 -17.10
C ASP A 270 -1.88 1.79 -16.88
N PRO A 271 -1.32 2.39 -17.95
CA PRO A 271 -0.34 3.48 -17.83
C PRO A 271 -0.90 4.71 -17.09
N SER A 272 -2.20 4.99 -17.25
CA SER A 272 -2.84 6.14 -16.58
C SER A 272 -2.90 5.95 -15.07
N LEU A 273 -3.10 4.72 -14.63
CA LEU A 273 -3.10 4.35 -13.23
C LEU A 273 -1.68 4.38 -12.67
N LEU A 274 -0.73 3.75 -13.36
CA LEU A 274 0.67 3.72 -12.93
C LEU A 274 1.25 5.14 -12.73
N ARG A 275 0.92 6.09 -13.63
CA ARG A 275 1.26 7.51 -13.44
C ARG A 275 0.70 8.11 -12.16
N ARG A 276 -0.53 7.76 -11.79
CA ARG A 276 -1.18 8.25 -10.56
C ARG A 276 -0.53 7.68 -9.29
N LEU A 277 0.16 6.53 -9.40
CA LEU A 277 0.89 5.91 -8.30
C LEU A 277 2.27 6.52 -8.05
N SER A 278 2.71 7.52 -8.82
CA SER A 278 4.00 8.19 -8.61
C SER A 278 5.19 7.19 -8.60
N LEU A 279 5.24 6.31 -9.61
CA LEU A 279 6.30 5.30 -9.76
C LEU A 279 7.71 5.89 -9.87
N ASP A 280 7.83 7.15 -10.29
CA ASP A 280 9.08 7.92 -10.32
C ASP A 280 9.71 8.10 -8.92
N ARG A 281 8.90 8.00 -7.86
CA ARG A 281 9.32 8.18 -6.47
C ARG A 281 9.07 6.94 -5.61
N ALA A 282 8.63 5.85 -6.24
CA ALA A 282 8.49 4.56 -5.57
C ALA A 282 9.88 3.93 -5.35
N ILE A 283 10.00 3.13 -4.30
CA ILE A 283 11.21 2.35 -4.01
C ILE A 283 11.27 1.15 -4.95
N ALA A 284 10.13 0.48 -5.11
CA ALA A 284 9.99 -0.68 -5.97
C ALA A 284 8.52 -0.90 -6.37
N LEU A 285 8.32 -1.70 -7.41
CA LEU A 285 7.03 -2.30 -7.74
C LEU A 285 7.15 -3.82 -7.71
N ALA A 286 6.22 -4.48 -7.02
CA ALA A 286 6.12 -5.93 -6.94
C ALA A 286 4.86 -6.41 -7.68
N ALA A 287 5.03 -7.15 -8.77
CA ALA A 287 3.94 -7.78 -9.50
C ALA A 287 3.80 -9.24 -9.05
N VAL A 288 2.78 -9.52 -8.23
CA VAL A 288 2.61 -10.77 -7.48
C VAL A 288 1.25 -11.44 -7.70
N THR A 289 0.60 -11.14 -8.83
CA THR A 289 -0.66 -11.76 -9.22
C THR A 289 -0.49 -13.26 -9.49
N ALA A 290 -1.61 -13.99 -9.58
CA ALA A 290 -1.60 -15.41 -9.93
C ALA A 290 -1.37 -15.67 -11.44
N ASP A 291 -1.44 -14.63 -12.28
CA ASP A 291 -1.22 -14.71 -13.72
C ASP A 291 0.17 -14.14 -14.07
N ASP A 292 1.07 -15.04 -14.49
CA ASP A 292 2.44 -14.69 -14.84
C ASP A 292 2.52 -13.71 -16.02
N LEU A 293 1.60 -13.83 -16.99
CA LEU A 293 1.55 -12.94 -18.13
C LEU A 293 1.11 -11.53 -17.71
N GLU A 294 0.18 -11.42 -16.77
CA GLU A 294 -0.19 -10.13 -16.18
C GLU A 294 1.00 -9.52 -15.42
N ASN A 295 1.75 -10.31 -14.65
CA ASN A 295 2.95 -9.82 -13.96
C ASN A 295 3.99 -9.25 -14.94
N ILE A 296 4.19 -9.90 -16.09
CA ILE A 296 5.08 -9.42 -17.15
C ILE A 296 4.56 -8.11 -17.77
N LYS A 297 3.26 -8.03 -18.09
CA LYS A 297 2.65 -6.80 -18.62
C LYS A 297 2.80 -5.63 -17.67
N VAL A 298 2.55 -5.85 -16.39
CA VAL A 298 2.72 -4.85 -15.32
C VAL A 298 4.17 -4.37 -15.28
N ALA A 299 5.14 -5.28 -15.32
CA ALA A 299 6.56 -4.93 -15.30
C ALA A 299 6.97 -4.11 -16.53
N LEU A 300 6.52 -4.49 -17.72
CA LEU A 300 6.78 -3.73 -18.95
C LEU A 300 6.16 -2.33 -18.90
N ALA A 301 4.91 -2.21 -18.44
CA ALA A 301 4.24 -0.93 -18.28
C ALA A 301 4.95 -0.05 -17.23
N ALA A 302 5.35 -0.62 -16.10
CA ALA A 302 6.09 0.07 -15.06
C ALA A 302 7.46 0.56 -15.55
N ARG A 303 8.19 -0.26 -16.31
CA ARG A 303 9.47 0.12 -16.92
C ARG A 303 9.32 1.25 -17.95
N ALA A 304 8.21 1.25 -18.71
CA ALA A 304 7.91 2.32 -19.65
C ALA A 304 7.60 3.65 -18.96
N GLU A 305 6.98 3.62 -17.77
CA GLU A 305 6.71 4.82 -16.96
C GLU A 305 7.91 5.29 -16.14
N SER A 306 8.72 4.36 -15.62
CA SER A 306 9.91 4.65 -14.80
C SER A 306 11.05 3.68 -15.14
N GLY A 307 12.00 4.17 -15.93
CA GLY A 307 13.11 3.39 -16.49
C GLY A 307 14.06 2.80 -15.44
N ASP A 308 14.19 3.44 -14.28
CA ASP A 308 15.12 3.03 -13.20
C ASP A 308 14.40 2.35 -12.03
N LEU A 309 13.08 2.15 -12.11
CA LEU A 309 12.32 1.54 -11.03
C LEU A 309 12.78 0.10 -10.79
N ARG A 310 12.96 -0.25 -9.53
CA ARG A 310 13.19 -1.64 -9.16
C ARG A 310 11.89 -2.42 -9.28
N ILE A 311 11.92 -3.52 -10.03
CA ILE A 311 10.75 -4.36 -10.27
C ILE A 311 11.03 -5.75 -9.69
N VAL A 312 10.06 -6.27 -8.95
CA VAL A 312 10.06 -7.64 -8.45
C VAL A 312 8.88 -8.37 -9.08
N LEU A 313 9.13 -9.50 -9.71
CA LEU A 313 8.11 -10.28 -10.39
C LEU A 313 7.97 -11.66 -9.75
N ARG A 314 6.73 -12.03 -9.47
CA ARG A 314 6.34 -13.42 -9.29
C ARG A 314 6.27 -14.12 -10.64
N ALA A 315 6.93 -15.27 -10.72
CA ALA A 315 6.72 -16.24 -11.79
C ALA A 315 6.16 -17.55 -11.20
N GLY A 316 5.36 -18.24 -12.00
CA GLY A 316 4.87 -19.58 -11.77
C GLY A 316 5.55 -20.59 -12.69
N SER A 317 5.28 -21.87 -12.42
CA SER A 317 5.90 -23.03 -13.09
C SER A 317 5.68 -23.07 -14.62
N ASN A 318 4.69 -22.34 -15.13
CA ASN A 318 4.31 -22.37 -16.55
C ASN A 318 4.97 -21.25 -17.37
N ALA A 319 5.69 -20.33 -16.75
CA ALA A 319 6.53 -19.35 -17.45
C ALA A 319 7.84 -20.00 -17.99
N ILE A 320 8.03 -21.30 -17.77
CA ILE A 320 9.30 -22.00 -18.01
C ILE A 320 9.35 -22.56 -19.43
N GLY A 321 10.04 -21.82 -20.28
CA GLY A 321 10.50 -22.23 -21.60
C GLY A 321 11.63 -21.33 -22.09
N GLY A 322 12.76 -21.27 -21.38
CA GLY A 322 13.98 -20.59 -21.83
C GLY A 322 14.02 -19.06 -21.73
N GLU A 323 12.94 -18.40 -21.30
CA GLU A 323 12.85 -16.93 -21.26
C GLU A 323 13.22 -16.28 -19.92
N THR A 324 13.55 -17.05 -18.87
CA THR A 324 13.88 -16.49 -17.53
C THR A 324 15.02 -15.47 -17.59
N LYS A 325 16.06 -15.73 -18.39
CA LYS A 325 17.17 -14.77 -18.62
C LYS A 325 16.74 -13.48 -19.33
N SER A 326 15.69 -13.54 -20.14
CA SER A 326 15.11 -12.35 -20.78
C SER A 326 14.27 -11.55 -19.78
N LEU A 327 13.58 -12.23 -18.87
CA LEU A 327 12.76 -11.63 -17.82
C LEU A 327 13.60 -11.04 -16.66
N GLU A 328 14.77 -11.60 -16.38
CA GLU A 328 15.74 -11.02 -15.42
C GLU A 328 16.18 -9.61 -15.81
N ARG A 329 16.09 -9.24 -17.09
CA ARG A 329 16.33 -7.86 -17.54
C ARG A 329 15.23 -6.89 -17.12
N LEU A 330 14.03 -7.40 -16.80
CA LEU A 330 12.91 -6.59 -16.33
C LEU A 330 13.01 -6.31 -14.83
N GLY A 331 13.64 -7.20 -14.05
CA GLY A 331 13.81 -7.05 -12.62
C GLY A 331 14.08 -8.39 -11.92
N HIS A 332 13.84 -8.43 -10.62
CA HIS A 332 14.05 -9.60 -9.78
C HIS A 332 12.89 -10.59 -9.93
N VAL A 333 13.12 -11.72 -10.60
CA VAL A 333 12.10 -12.76 -10.82
C VAL A 333 12.21 -13.83 -9.73
N ARG A 334 11.09 -14.19 -9.10
CA ARG A 334 11.01 -15.25 -8.08
C ARG A 334 9.96 -16.29 -8.46
N ASP A 335 10.40 -17.54 -8.62
CA ASP A 335 9.49 -18.69 -8.80
C ASP A 335 8.93 -19.14 -7.46
N VAL A 336 7.68 -18.78 -7.23
CA VAL A 336 7.01 -18.93 -5.94
C VAL A 336 6.68 -20.39 -5.66
N HIS A 337 6.37 -21.18 -6.70
CA HIS A 337 6.04 -22.60 -6.54
C HIS A 337 7.30 -23.41 -6.24
N ARG A 338 8.42 -23.09 -6.91
CA ARG A 338 9.69 -23.77 -6.67
C ARG A 338 10.27 -23.47 -5.30
N ILE A 339 10.22 -22.20 -4.86
CA ILE A 339 10.62 -21.82 -3.50
C ILE A 339 9.79 -22.57 -2.46
N GLY A 340 8.47 -22.61 -2.64
CA GLY A 340 7.57 -23.38 -1.78
C GLY A 340 7.89 -24.87 -1.75
N ALA A 341 8.12 -25.47 -2.93
CA ALA A 341 8.45 -26.89 -3.05
C ALA A 341 9.77 -27.23 -2.33
N VAL A 342 10.81 -26.40 -2.49
CA VAL A 342 12.10 -26.57 -1.82
C VAL A 342 11.95 -26.52 -0.30
N TYR A 343 11.20 -25.54 0.22
CA TYR A 343 10.96 -25.42 1.66
C TYR A 343 10.25 -26.66 2.21
N ILE A 344 9.15 -27.05 1.57
CA ILE A 344 8.31 -28.15 2.04
C ILE A 344 9.07 -29.48 1.93
N ALA A 345 9.84 -29.69 0.86
CA ALA A 345 10.71 -30.85 0.72
C ALA A 345 11.74 -30.90 1.86
N GLY A 346 12.40 -29.78 2.17
CA GLY A 346 13.30 -29.67 3.30
C GLY A 346 12.65 -30.06 4.63
N LEU A 347 11.46 -29.52 4.93
CA LEU A 347 10.73 -29.86 6.15
C LEU A 347 10.37 -31.34 6.21
N THR A 348 9.91 -31.94 5.10
CA THR A 348 9.57 -33.36 5.07
C THR A 348 10.77 -34.30 5.23
N LEU A 349 11.97 -33.82 4.88
CA LEU A 349 13.22 -34.55 5.06
C LEU A 349 13.84 -34.35 6.46
N GLY A 350 13.16 -33.63 7.35
CA GLY A 350 13.58 -33.45 8.74
C GLY A 350 14.54 -32.28 8.97
N THR A 351 14.67 -31.34 8.02
CA THR A 351 15.41 -30.10 8.28
C THR A 351 14.61 -29.18 9.20
N ALA A 352 15.28 -28.50 10.15
CA ALA A 352 14.69 -27.48 11.00
C ALA A 352 14.56 -26.11 10.30
N ALA A 353 14.30 -26.12 8.98
CA ALA A 353 14.29 -24.91 8.18
C ALA A 353 13.15 -23.97 8.61
N ALA A 354 13.49 -22.74 8.97
CA ALA A 354 12.56 -21.66 9.26
C ALA A 354 12.32 -20.75 8.05
N HIS A 355 13.32 -20.63 7.15
CA HIS A 355 13.25 -19.75 5.99
C HIS A 355 13.93 -20.35 4.75
N VAL A 356 13.49 -19.92 3.56
CA VAL A 356 14.22 -20.13 2.30
C VAL A 356 14.85 -18.82 1.85
N VAL A 357 16.13 -18.88 1.49
CA VAL A 357 16.83 -17.79 0.80
C VAL A 357 17.21 -18.25 -0.60
N VAL A 358 16.98 -17.41 -1.61
CA VAL A 358 17.28 -17.72 -3.00
C VAL A 358 18.37 -16.79 -3.53
N GLU A 359 19.50 -17.38 -3.94
CA GLU A 359 20.62 -16.72 -4.60
C GLU A 359 20.76 -17.31 -6.02
N GLY A 360 20.36 -16.52 -7.03
CA GLY A 360 20.28 -16.98 -8.42
C GLY A 360 19.48 -18.29 -8.54
N ASP A 361 20.16 -19.34 -9.00
CA ASP A 361 19.58 -20.67 -9.25
C ASP A 361 19.67 -21.60 -8.03
N THR A 362 20.10 -21.09 -6.87
CA THR A 362 20.33 -21.90 -5.66
C THR A 362 19.43 -21.45 -4.51
N ALA A 363 18.91 -22.43 -3.76
CA ALA A 363 18.13 -22.19 -2.55
C ALA A 363 18.89 -22.69 -1.33
N HIS A 364 18.84 -21.90 -0.28
CA HIS A 364 19.41 -22.19 1.02
C HIS A 364 18.27 -22.24 2.04
N LEU A 365 18.22 -23.31 2.82
CA LEU A 365 17.32 -23.47 3.94
C LEU A 365 18.01 -22.96 5.19
N ARG A 366 17.41 -21.98 5.86
CA ARG A 366 17.95 -21.37 7.08
C ARG A 366 17.12 -21.80 8.28
N ASP A 367 17.78 -22.32 9.30
CA ASP A 367 17.23 -22.66 10.61
C ASP A 367 16.81 -21.39 11.40
N ALA A 368 15.93 -21.53 12.38
CA ALA A 368 15.66 -20.54 13.43
C ALA A 368 16.94 -20.10 14.17
N ASP A 369 17.91 -20.99 14.38
CA ASP A 369 19.22 -20.67 14.96
C ASP A 369 20.17 -19.97 13.98
N GLY A 370 19.75 -19.82 12.72
CA GLY A 370 20.46 -19.09 11.68
C GLY A 370 21.43 -19.92 10.85
N ALA A 371 21.59 -21.21 11.15
CA ALA A 371 22.40 -22.14 10.35
C ALA A 371 21.81 -22.35 8.96
N LEU A 372 22.66 -22.42 7.94
CA LEU A 372 22.27 -22.61 6.54
C LEU A 372 22.60 -24.03 6.10
N SER A 373 21.63 -24.70 5.48
CA SER A 373 21.86 -25.89 4.68
C SER A 373 21.54 -25.58 3.22
N ARG A 374 22.49 -25.85 2.33
CA ARG A 374 22.24 -25.74 0.90
C ARG A 374 21.22 -26.81 0.51
N CYS A 375 20.18 -26.43 -0.23
CA CYS A 375 19.28 -27.42 -0.79
C CYS A 375 19.96 -28.09 -1.99
N GLU A 376 19.96 -29.42 -2.02
CA GLU A 376 20.52 -30.20 -3.15
C GLU A 376 19.69 -30.04 -4.44
N TYR A 377 18.46 -29.53 -4.33
CA TYR A 377 17.57 -29.31 -5.47
C TYR A 377 17.75 -27.90 -6.04
N PRO A 378 18.02 -27.77 -7.37
CA PRO A 378 18.22 -26.47 -7.98
C PRO A 378 16.93 -25.63 -7.99
N VAL A 379 17.07 -24.31 -8.07
CA VAL A 379 15.98 -23.30 -8.19
C VAL A 379 15.83 -22.77 -9.62
N ALA A 380 16.79 -23.04 -10.52
CA ALA A 380 16.58 -22.91 -11.97
C ALA A 380 16.91 -24.21 -12.72
N GLY A 381 16.26 -24.39 -13.86
CA GLY A 381 16.30 -25.57 -14.70
C GLY A 381 15.26 -25.44 -15.77
#